data_AF-A0A6C6Z2X6-F1
#
_entry.id   AF-A0A6C6Z2X6-F1
#
_cell.length_a   1.000
_cell.length_b   1.000
_cell.length_c   1.000
_cell.angle_alpha   90.00
_cell.angle_beta   90.00
_cell.angle_gamma   90.00
#
_symmetry.space_group_name_H-M   'P 1'
#
loop_
_entity.id
_entity.type
_entity.pdbx_description
1 polymer ?
#
loop_
_entity_poly.entity_id
_entity_poly.type
_entity_poly.pdbx_seq_one_letter_code
_entity_poly.pdbx_strand_id
1 'polypeptide(L)' 'MVEHKNFVYGYSTCVYVNAKNSYGGYVGKQLYWAFIRNNQVLRIKNTTEAYGDIIFVGRPVTCN' A
#
# COMPACT_ATOMS: atom_id res chain seq x y z
N MET A 1 -24.60 4.20 1.28
CA MET A 1 -24.53 4.29 -0.20
C MET A 1 -23.54 5.40 -0.49
N VAL A 2 -22.35 5.11 -1.04
CA VAL A 2 -21.32 6.15 -1.24
C VAL A 2 -21.68 6.93 -2.50
N GLU A 3 -22.37 8.05 -2.30
CA GLU A 3 -22.73 9.00 -3.33
C GLU A 3 -21.45 9.72 -3.82
N HIS A 4 -21.10 9.51 -5.09
CA HIS A 4 -20.08 10.25 -5.85
C HIS A 4 -18.70 10.46 -5.19
N LYS A 5 -17.97 9.38 -4.92
CA LYS A 5 -16.49 9.46 -4.87
C LYS A 5 -15.95 9.00 -6.21
N ASN A 6 -15.31 9.90 -6.97
CA ASN A 6 -14.62 9.58 -8.21
C ASN A 6 -13.74 8.33 -8.01
N PHE A 7 -14.13 7.21 -8.63
CA PHE A 7 -13.37 5.98 -8.54
C PHE A 7 -12.03 6.18 -9.25
N VAL A 8 -10.94 5.93 -8.53
CA VAL A 8 -9.59 6.00 -9.07
C VAL A 8 -9.18 4.60 -9.47
N TYR A 9 -9.12 4.35 -10.77
CA TYR A 9 -8.68 3.08 -11.34
C TYR A 9 -7.16 3.10 -11.58
N GLY A 10 -6.52 1.96 -11.39
CA GLY A 10 -5.07 1.78 -11.55
C GLY A 10 -4.66 0.36 -11.21
N TYR A 11 -3.35 0.13 -11.16
CA TYR A 11 -2.77 -1.15 -10.78
C TYR A 11 -2.38 -1.14 -9.32
N SER A 12 -2.44 -2.29 -8.66
CA SER A 12 -1.84 -2.45 -7.34
C SER A 12 -1.00 -3.70 -7.28
N THR A 13 0.07 -3.66 -6.50
CA THR A 13 0.97 -4.79 -6.30
C THR A 13 1.50 -4.80 -4.87
N CYS A 14 1.87 -5.98 -4.39
CA CYS A 14 2.59 -6.12 -3.15
C CYS A 14 4.09 -6.10 -3.40
N VAL A 15 4.83 -5.37 -2.58
CA VAL A 15 6.29 -5.18 -2.71
C VAL A 15 6.95 -5.29 -1.34
N TYR A 16 8.11 -5.93 -1.30
CA TYR A 16 8.96 -5.89 -0.11
C TYR A 16 9.83 -4.63 -0.16
N VAL A 17 9.69 -3.76 0.84
CA VAL A 17 10.48 -2.53 0.98
C VAL A 17 11.47 -2.72 2.11
N ASN A 18 12.74 -2.42 1.85
CA ASN A 18 13.80 -2.35 2.87
C ASN A 18 14.23 -0.88 3.00
N ALA A 19 13.70 -0.20 4.01
CA ALA A 19 13.93 1.23 4.21
C ALA A 19 15.08 1.50 5.20
N LYS A 20 15.75 2.64 5.02
CA LYS A 20 16.77 3.16 5.94
C LYS A 20 16.08 3.93 7.07
N ASN A 21 16.46 3.68 8.32
CA ASN A 21 16.02 4.50 9.45
C ASN A 21 16.80 5.83 9.52
N SER A 22 16.38 6.70 10.44
CA SER A 22 17.02 8.01 10.68
C SER A 22 18.49 7.93 11.12
N TYR A 23 18.93 6.79 11.66
CA TYR A 23 20.31 6.52 12.08
C TYR A 23 21.18 5.94 10.94
N GLY A 24 20.60 5.75 9.76
CA GLY A 24 21.32 5.26 8.59
C GLY A 24 21.44 3.74 8.47
N GLY A 25 20.78 2.97 9.33
CA GLY A 25 20.70 1.51 9.22
C GLY A 25 19.47 1.04 8.44
N TYR A 26 19.54 -0.15 7.84
CA TYR A 26 18.36 -0.83 7.30
C TYR A 26 17.64 -1.59 8.41
N VAL A 27 16.31 -1.50 8.43
CA VAL A 27 15.47 -2.12 9.48
C VAL A 27 14.88 -3.48 9.08
N GLY A 28 15.22 -3.96 7.88
CA GLY A 28 14.72 -5.21 7.33
C GLY A 28 13.61 -5.01 6.30
N LYS A 29 13.25 -6.09 5.61
CA LYS A 29 12.21 -6.09 4.58
C LYS A 29 10.81 -6.12 5.23
N GLN A 30 9.94 -5.22 4.80
CA GLN A 30 8.54 -5.16 5.19
C GLN A 30 7.65 -5.25 3.96
N LEU A 31 6.50 -5.91 4.09
CA LEU A 31 5.55 -6.06 3.00
C LEU A 31 4.66 -4.82 2.91
N TYR A 32 4.61 -4.22 1.74
CA TYR A 32 3.76 -3.08 1.44
C TYR A 32 2.83 -3.39 0.29
N TRP A 33 1.63 -2.82 0.35
CA TRP A 33 0.73 -2.69 -0.79
C TRP A 33 0.93 -1.32 -1.44
N ALA A 34 1.18 -1.30 -2.75
CA ALA A 34 1.38 -0.09 -3.53
C ALA A 34 0.29 0.05 -4.60
N PHE A 35 -0.26 1.25 -4.74
CA PHE A 35 -1.19 1.63 -5.81
C PHE A 35 -0.51 2.55 -6.81
N ILE A 36 -0.57 2.17 -8.08
CA ILE A 36 0.16 2.77 -9.19
C ILE A 36 -0.82 3.22 -10.26
N ARG A 37 -0.65 4.46 -10.74
CA ARG A 37 -1.40 5.01 -11.87
C ARG A 37 -0.50 5.99 -12.63
N ASN A 38 -0.55 5.96 -13.96
CA ASN A 38 0.20 6.89 -14.82
C ASN A 38 1.69 6.97 -14.47
N ASN A 39 2.33 5.81 -14.28
CA ASN A 39 3.75 5.68 -13.93
C ASN A 39 4.14 6.34 -12.58
N GLN A 40 3.17 6.51 -11.67
CA GLN A 40 3.39 7.09 -10.35
C GLN A 40 2.78 6.20 -9.27
N VAL A 41 3.47 6.13 -8.12
CA VAL A 41 2.91 5.54 -6.89
C VAL A 41 2.04 6.59 -6.22
N LEU A 42 0.73 6.33 -6.15
CA LEU A 42 -0.23 7.24 -5.54
C LEU A 42 -0.53 6.92 -4.08
N ARG A 43 -0.34 5.66 -3.67
CA ARG A 43 -0.54 5.21 -2.28
C ARG A 43 0.38 4.06 -1.95
N ILE A 44 0.89 4.06 -0.73
CA ILE A 44 1.64 2.95 -0.16
C ILE A 44 1.11 2.66 1.24
N LYS A 45 1.01 1.38 1.60
CA LYS A 45 0.56 0.93 2.92
C LYS A 45 1.41 -0.23 3.41
N ASN A 46 1.88 -0.15 4.65
CA ASN A 46 2.51 -1.28 5.31
C ASN A 46 1.42 -2.30 5.69
N THR A 47 1.55 -3.56 5.28
CA THR A 47 0.50 -4.55 5.53
C THR A 47 0.49 -5.05 6.98
N THR A 48 1.50 -4.73 7.78
CA THR A 48 1.57 -5.14 9.20
C THR A 48 1.06 -4.06 10.17
N GLU A 49 0.77 -2.85 9.67
CA GLU A 49 0.22 -1.76 10.48
C GLU A 49 -1.29 -1.93 10.67
N ALA A 50 -1.86 -1.24 11.67
CA ALA A 50 -3.30 -1.24 11.90
C ALA A 50 -4.05 -0.77 10.64
N TYR A 51 -5.00 -1.58 10.16
CA TYR A 51 -5.74 -1.35 8.91
C TYR A 51 -4.87 -1.32 7.63
N GLY A 52 -3.65 -1.84 7.71
CA GLY A 52 -2.70 -2.00 6.61
C GLY A 52 -3.10 -3.09 5.62
N ASP A 53 -3.94 -4.01 6.07
CA ASP A 53 -4.52 -5.15 5.36
C ASP A 53 -5.83 -4.81 4.62
N ILE A 54 -6.28 -3.55 4.65
CA ILE A 54 -7.54 -3.12 4.04
C ILE A 54 -7.30 -1.95 3.08
N ILE A 55 -7.78 -2.04 1.83
CA ILE A 55 -7.72 -0.92 0.86
C ILE A 55 -8.81 0.10 1.19
N PHE A 56 -10.04 -0.40 1.33
CA PHE A 56 -11.24 0.26 1.84
C PHE A 56 -12.22 -0.81 2.38
N VAL A 57 -13.25 -0.39 3.11
CA VAL A 57 -14.24 -1.31 3.73
C VAL A 57 -14.78 -2.30 2.68
N GLY A 58 -14.63 -3.61 2.94
CA GLY A 58 -15.04 -4.68 2.03
C GLY A 58 -14.02 -5.08 0.95
N ARG A 59 -12.82 -4.50 0.94
CA ARG A 59 -11.70 -4.90 0.05
C ARG A 59 -10.39 -5.09 0.83
N PRO A 60 -10.08 -6.32 1.25
CA PRO A 60 -8.80 -6.62 1.85
C PRO A 60 -7.66 -6.55 0.83
N VAL A 61 -6.46 -6.29 1.32
CA VAL A 61 -5.21 -6.48 0.58
C VAL A 61 -4.95 -7.98 0.48
N THR A 62 -4.64 -8.47 -0.71
CA THR A 62 -4.28 -9.87 -0.97
C THR A 62 -2.87 -9.92 -1.53
N CYS A 63 -1.91 -10.29 -0.68
CA CYS A 63 -0.52 -10.50 -1.03
C CYS A 63 -0.21 -11.99 -0.82
N ASN A 64 -0.55 -12.82 -1.80
CA ASN A 64 -0.28 -14.26 -1.78
C ASN A 64 1.07 -14.57 -2.39
#